data_AF-A0A952VG47-F1
#
_entry.id   AF-A0A952VG47-F1
#
_cell.length_a   1.000
_cell.length_b   1.000
_cell.length_c   1.000
_cell.angle_alpha   90.00
_cell.angle_beta   90.00
_cell.angle_gamma   90.00
#
_symmetry.space_group_name_H-M   'P 1'
#
loop_
_entity.id
_entity.type
_entity.pdbx_description
1 polymer ?
#
loop_
_entity_poly.entity_id
_entity_poly.type
_entity_poly.pdbx_seq_one_letter_code
_entity_poly.pdbx_strand_id
1 'polypeptide(L)'
;MPSHPTAAPSDTGPQPTSIHFHPACMDGQPFSPRQLRPDEAYLVPDFDQAEVLIAQGINSARVAVSAHRTEYSQVAGELQLVPTSPFTFDESIVVVLPTYNERANLEALVTAIGRYLVTDILIVDDNSPDGTGDLADQLSTGYPHIHVLHRSKKEGLGPAYIAGFQWALQRPYDRIIEMDCDFSHAPWDLPRLVHRSHTADLVIGSRYVPGGGTENWNARRRLVSQCGNRYVSLFLGSIIRDWTGGFRCYRRGLLEEMALSTVQAKGYIFQVELAWRAVQLGATVSELPIRFSDRVLGQSKLGWSSIIEGLMEVPKMCFRRPARR
;
A
#
# COMPACT_ATOMS: atom_id res chain seq x y z
N MET A 1 5.76 61.42 1.75
CA MET A 1 6.28 60.09 1.41
C MET A 1 5.19 59.08 1.74
N PRO A 2 4.28 58.71 0.82
CA PRO A 2 3.30 57.68 1.11
C PRO A 2 3.94 56.30 0.92
N SER A 3 3.71 55.45 1.91
CA SER A 3 4.07 54.04 2.01
C SER A 3 3.29 53.19 0.99
N HIS A 4 4.01 52.48 0.11
CA HIS A 4 3.44 51.36 -0.65
C HIS A 4 3.66 50.06 0.13
N PRO A 5 2.61 49.27 0.44
CA PRO A 5 2.78 47.89 0.85
C PRO A 5 3.05 47.03 -0.39
N THR A 6 4.14 46.29 -0.36
CA THR A 6 4.47 45.26 -1.34
C THR A 6 3.47 44.12 -1.20
N ALA A 7 2.57 43.97 -2.18
CA ALA A 7 1.68 42.83 -2.26
C ALA A 7 2.50 41.54 -2.46
N ALA A 8 2.26 40.54 -1.62
CA ALA A 8 2.74 39.18 -1.85
C ALA A 8 2.10 38.64 -3.15
N PRO A 9 2.82 37.84 -3.95
CA PRO A 9 2.25 37.26 -5.15
C PRO A 9 1.14 36.28 -4.73
N SER A 10 -0.10 36.57 -5.12
CA SER A 10 -1.20 35.63 -5.09
C SER A 10 -0.91 34.53 -6.11
N ASP A 11 -0.46 33.38 -5.62
CA ASP A 11 -0.32 32.15 -6.40
C ASP A 11 -1.73 31.58 -6.65
N THR A 12 -2.44 32.20 -7.59
CA THR A 12 -3.69 31.70 -8.13
C THR A 12 -3.38 30.99 -9.45
N GLY A 13 -2.70 29.85 -9.35
CA GLY A 13 -2.83 28.81 -10.38
C GLY A 13 -4.31 28.38 -10.50
N PRO A 14 -4.75 27.89 -11.67
CA PRO A 14 -6.14 27.48 -11.85
C PRO A 14 -6.49 26.38 -10.85
N GLN A 15 -7.33 26.71 -9.86
CA GLN A 15 -7.89 25.71 -8.97
C GLN A 15 -8.85 24.83 -9.76
N PRO A 16 -8.70 23.50 -9.72
CA PRO A 16 -9.64 22.61 -10.38
C PRO A 16 -11.04 22.78 -9.77
N THR A 17 -12.05 22.86 -10.63
CA THR A 17 -13.26 23.68 -10.39
C THR A 17 -14.52 22.90 -9.99
N SER A 18 -14.50 21.56 -9.98
CA SER A 18 -15.72 20.78 -9.68
C SER A 18 -15.45 19.41 -9.02
N ILE A 19 -16.24 19.12 -7.97
CA ILE A 19 -16.41 17.78 -7.38
C ILE A 19 -17.66 17.18 -8.00
N HIS A 20 -17.54 16.01 -8.62
CA HIS A 20 -18.67 15.32 -9.22
C HIS A 20 -19.17 14.22 -8.30
N PHE A 21 -20.40 14.41 -7.81
CA PHE A 21 -21.12 13.36 -7.10
C PHE A 21 -21.79 12.43 -8.11
N HIS A 22 -21.46 11.16 -8.04
CA HIS A 22 -22.14 10.13 -8.82
C HIS A 22 -23.03 9.34 -7.87
N PRO A 23 -24.33 9.70 -7.77
CA PRO A 23 -25.26 8.96 -6.93
C PRO A 23 -25.26 7.49 -7.34
N ALA A 24 -25.43 6.63 -6.33
CA ALA A 24 -25.66 5.21 -6.51
C ALA A 24 -26.62 4.98 -7.68
N CYS A 25 -26.14 4.20 -8.65
CA CYS A 25 -26.87 3.91 -9.86
C CYS A 25 -28.26 3.37 -9.48
N MET A 26 -29.33 4.10 -9.80
CA MET A 26 -30.68 3.51 -9.77
C MET A 26 -30.83 2.40 -10.83
N ASP A 27 -29.89 2.24 -11.79
CA ASP A 27 -30.08 1.35 -12.94
C ASP A 27 -28.83 0.55 -13.42
N GLY A 28 -27.78 0.39 -12.60
CA GLY A 28 -26.60 -0.43 -12.92
C GLY A 28 -25.84 -0.11 -14.21
N GLN A 29 -25.98 1.09 -14.80
CA GLN A 29 -25.29 1.47 -16.02
C GLN A 29 -23.79 1.77 -15.75
N PRO A 30 -22.87 1.13 -16.47
CA PRO A 30 -21.44 1.39 -16.31
C PRO A 30 -21.09 2.81 -16.78
N PHE A 31 -20.11 3.43 -16.10
CA PHE A 31 -19.52 4.70 -16.52
C PHE A 31 -19.00 4.62 -17.95
N SER A 32 -19.38 5.59 -18.79
CA SER A 32 -18.81 5.73 -20.12
C SER A 32 -17.44 6.40 -20.02
N PRO A 33 -16.35 5.79 -20.54
CA PRO A 33 -15.00 6.38 -20.50
C PRO A 33 -14.90 7.77 -21.11
N ARG A 34 -15.85 8.16 -21.97
CA ARG A 34 -15.91 9.50 -22.60
C ARG A 34 -16.31 10.62 -21.64
N GLN A 35 -16.82 10.29 -20.46
CA GLN A 35 -17.30 11.25 -19.46
C GLN A 35 -16.26 11.51 -18.37
N LEU A 36 -15.17 10.74 -18.32
CA LEU A 36 -14.15 10.86 -17.30
C LEU A 36 -13.14 11.95 -17.65
N ARG A 37 -13.03 12.94 -16.77
CA ARG A 37 -12.04 14.00 -16.84
C ARG A 37 -10.92 13.76 -15.84
N PRO A 38 -9.65 13.81 -16.26
CA PRO A 38 -8.53 13.62 -15.36
C PRO A 38 -8.49 14.65 -14.24
N ASP A 39 -8.93 15.89 -14.47
CA ASP A 39 -8.87 17.07 -13.59
C ASP A 39 -10.06 17.22 -12.62
N GLU A 40 -10.91 16.20 -12.49
CA GLU A 40 -12.07 16.20 -11.59
C GLU A 40 -11.87 15.20 -10.44
N ALA A 41 -12.61 15.41 -9.33
CA ALA A 41 -12.73 14.45 -8.23
C ALA A 41 -14.11 13.79 -8.23
N TYR A 42 -14.15 12.52 -7.85
CA TYR A 42 -15.33 11.66 -7.95
C TYR A 42 -15.71 11.12 -6.58
N LEU A 43 -16.98 11.29 -6.20
CA LEU A 43 -17.57 10.64 -5.04
C LEU A 43 -18.50 9.51 -5.51
N VAL A 44 -18.17 8.27 -5.15
CA VAL A 44 -18.86 7.03 -5.55
C VAL A 44 -19.54 6.35 -4.36
N PRO A 45 -20.57 5.51 -4.57
CA PRO A 45 -21.33 4.91 -3.47
C PRO A 45 -20.61 3.79 -2.71
N ASP A 46 -19.68 3.09 -3.37
CA ASP A 46 -19.02 1.90 -2.84
C ASP A 46 -17.60 1.72 -3.42
N PHE A 47 -16.84 0.80 -2.83
CA PHE A 47 -15.48 0.50 -3.24
C PHE A 47 -15.41 -0.16 -4.62
N ASP A 48 -16.41 -0.92 -5.04
CA ASP A 48 -16.37 -1.62 -6.34
C ASP A 48 -16.47 -0.62 -7.50
N GLN A 49 -17.29 0.42 -7.36
CA GLN A 49 -17.33 1.54 -8.31
C GLN A 49 -16.03 2.36 -8.30
N ALA A 50 -15.38 2.50 -7.14
CA ALA A 50 -14.08 3.15 -7.07
C ALA A 50 -13.04 2.39 -7.91
N GLU A 51 -13.00 1.05 -7.79
CA GLU A 51 -12.11 0.20 -8.60
C GLU A 51 -12.36 0.37 -10.10
N VAL A 52 -13.62 0.47 -10.53
CA VAL A 52 -13.98 0.67 -11.94
C VAL A 52 -13.39 1.99 -12.47
N LEU A 53 -13.57 3.09 -11.75
CA LEU A 53 -13.03 4.40 -12.16
C LEU A 53 -11.50 4.41 -12.20
N ILE A 54 -10.86 3.80 -11.20
CA ILE A 54 -9.41 3.77 -11.11
C ILE A 54 -8.84 2.89 -12.23
N ALA A 55 -9.45 1.74 -12.51
CA ALA A 55 -9.05 0.87 -13.63
C ALA A 55 -9.18 1.57 -15.00
N GLN A 56 -10.08 2.55 -15.13
CA GLN A 56 -10.23 3.40 -16.31
C GLN A 56 -9.23 4.57 -16.37
N GLY A 57 -8.36 4.70 -15.36
CA GLY A 57 -7.23 5.63 -15.35
C GLY A 57 -7.37 6.82 -14.40
N ILE A 58 -8.48 6.95 -13.68
CA ILE A 58 -8.64 7.98 -12.64
C ILE A 58 -7.64 7.73 -11.51
N ASN A 59 -6.99 8.79 -11.02
CA ASN A 59 -6.08 8.69 -9.90
C ASN A 59 -6.87 8.32 -8.62
N SER A 60 -6.44 7.30 -7.87
CA SER A 60 -7.11 6.88 -6.63
C SER A 60 -7.22 7.99 -5.59
N ALA A 61 -6.29 8.95 -5.58
CA ALA A 61 -6.36 10.13 -4.71
C ALA A 61 -7.60 11.03 -4.97
N ARG A 62 -8.21 10.89 -6.16
CA ARG A 62 -9.37 11.68 -6.62
C ARG A 62 -10.68 10.91 -6.55
N VAL A 63 -10.67 9.70 -5.98
CA VAL A 63 -11.88 8.86 -5.85
C VAL A 63 -12.18 8.67 -4.37
N ALA A 64 -13.36 9.10 -3.95
CA ALA A 64 -13.87 8.97 -2.59
C ALA A 64 -15.08 8.03 -2.57
N VAL A 65 -15.23 7.27 -1.49
CA VAL A 65 -16.29 6.27 -1.31
C VAL A 65 -17.24 6.71 -0.20
N SER A 66 -18.45 7.13 -0.54
CA SER A 66 -19.49 7.50 0.42
C SER A 66 -20.36 6.30 0.76
N ALA A 67 -19.77 5.26 1.34
CA ALA A 67 -20.53 4.12 1.84
C ALA A 67 -21.39 4.59 3.04
N HIS A 68 -22.65 4.90 2.77
CA HIS A 68 -23.75 5.13 3.72
C HIS A 68 -23.64 6.17 4.86
N ARG A 69 -22.52 6.87 5.11
CA ARG A 69 -22.44 8.02 6.05
C ARG A 69 -21.08 8.75 6.16
N THR A 70 -20.11 8.47 5.30
CA THR A 70 -18.83 9.20 5.36
C THR A 70 -18.93 10.49 4.55
N GLU A 71 -18.96 11.62 5.25
CA GLU A 71 -18.76 12.94 4.64
C GLU A 71 -17.28 13.07 4.23
N TYR A 72 -17.01 13.85 3.18
CA TYR A 72 -15.64 14.08 2.69
C TYR A 72 -15.33 15.57 2.72
N SER A 73 -14.08 15.89 3.05
CA SER A 73 -13.51 17.22 2.96
C SER A 73 -12.47 17.25 1.86
N GLN A 74 -12.51 18.30 1.03
CA GLN A 74 -11.46 18.56 0.05
C GLN A 74 -10.21 19.12 0.75
N VAL A 75 -9.05 18.51 0.51
CA VAL A 75 -7.77 19.09 0.89
C VAL A 75 -7.33 20.06 -0.21
N ALA A 76 -7.00 21.29 0.18
CA ALA A 76 -6.67 22.36 -0.74
C ALA A 76 -5.52 21.98 -1.70
N GLY A 77 -5.65 22.37 -2.98
CA GLY A 77 -4.57 22.34 -3.97
C GLY A 77 -4.53 21.13 -4.91
N GLU A 78 -4.94 19.93 -4.48
CA GLU A 78 -4.68 18.68 -5.26
C GLU A 78 -5.91 17.83 -5.62
N LEU A 79 -7.13 18.28 -5.30
CA LEU A 79 -8.39 17.50 -5.43
C LEU A 79 -8.40 16.21 -4.61
N GLN A 80 -7.53 16.09 -3.62
CA GLN A 80 -7.55 14.95 -2.73
C GLN A 80 -8.76 15.05 -1.80
N LEU A 81 -9.56 14.00 -1.77
CA LEU A 81 -10.71 13.88 -0.89
C LEU A 81 -10.31 13.06 0.35
N VAL A 82 -10.51 13.63 1.53
CA VAL A 82 -10.24 12.99 2.83
C VAL A 82 -11.57 12.77 3.54
N PRO A 83 -11.85 11.56 4.04
CA PRO A 83 -13.07 11.33 4.79
C PRO A 83 -13.04 12.11 6.12
N THR A 84 -14.19 12.62 6.55
CA THR A 84 -14.32 13.34 7.84
C THR A 84 -14.20 12.41 9.04
N SER A 85 -14.42 11.11 8.84
CA SER A 85 -14.18 10.05 9.79
C SER A 85 -13.50 8.86 9.10
N PRO A 86 -12.53 8.18 9.73
CA PRO A 86 -11.89 7.01 9.15
C PRO A 86 -12.88 5.87 8.89
N PHE A 87 -12.59 5.03 7.90
CA PHE A 87 -13.36 3.83 7.64
C PHE A 87 -13.22 2.84 8.79
N THR A 88 -14.33 2.18 9.11
CA THR A 88 -14.39 1.07 10.08
C THR A 88 -14.83 -0.18 9.35
N PHE A 89 -14.29 -1.32 9.79
CA PHE A 89 -14.64 -2.64 9.31
C PHE A 89 -14.88 -3.54 10.52
N ASP A 90 -15.67 -4.60 10.37
CA ASP A 90 -15.92 -5.56 11.45
C ASP A 90 -14.67 -6.40 11.78
N GLU A 91 -13.75 -6.52 10.81
CA GLU A 91 -12.47 -7.20 11.01
C GLU A 91 -11.50 -6.45 11.91
N SER A 92 -10.77 -7.21 12.73
CA SER A 92 -9.60 -6.69 13.45
C SER A 92 -8.41 -6.59 12.50
N ILE A 93 -7.92 -5.37 12.27
CA ILE A 93 -6.88 -5.08 11.27
C ILE A 93 -5.62 -4.58 11.96
N VAL A 94 -4.45 -5.00 11.46
CA VAL A 94 -3.17 -4.42 11.82
C VAL A 94 -2.37 -4.04 10.57
N VAL A 95 -1.79 -2.83 10.57
CA VAL A 95 -0.81 -2.39 9.57
C VAL A 95 0.59 -2.57 10.14
N VAL A 96 1.40 -3.40 9.49
CA VAL A 96 2.81 -3.66 9.84
C VAL A 96 3.69 -2.68 9.06
N LEU A 97 4.43 -1.85 9.79
CA LEU A 97 5.33 -0.82 9.27
C LEU A 97 6.78 -1.10 9.69
N PRO A 98 7.59 -1.73 8.83
CA PRO A 98 9.02 -1.86 9.07
C PRO A 98 9.72 -0.50 8.99
N THR A 99 10.56 -0.19 9.97
CA THR A 99 11.31 1.05 10.05
C THR A 99 12.82 0.81 10.16
N TYR A 100 13.58 1.60 9.40
CA TYR A 100 15.02 1.78 9.59
C TYR A 100 15.41 3.16 9.07
N ASN A 101 15.76 4.08 9.97
CA ASN A 101 15.97 5.50 9.65
C ASN A 101 14.75 6.17 9.01
N GLU A 102 13.56 6.02 9.61
CA GLU A 102 12.31 6.57 9.09
C GLU A 102 11.70 7.61 10.05
N ARG A 103 12.50 8.19 10.96
CA ARG A 103 12.04 9.13 11.99
C ARG A 103 11.24 10.30 11.42
N ALA A 104 11.66 10.84 10.27
CA ALA A 104 10.99 11.97 9.62
C ALA A 104 9.61 11.62 9.05
N ASN A 105 9.36 10.35 8.73
CA ASN A 105 8.13 9.89 8.09
C ASN A 105 7.13 9.31 9.09
N LEU A 106 7.63 8.68 10.17
CA LEU A 106 6.85 7.80 11.03
C LEU A 106 5.57 8.44 11.60
N GLU A 107 5.69 9.57 12.30
CA GLU A 107 4.54 10.22 12.94
C GLU A 107 3.51 10.71 11.91
N ALA A 108 3.98 11.31 10.81
CA ALA A 108 3.12 11.79 9.74
C ALA A 108 2.36 10.63 9.07
N LEU A 109 3.03 9.49 8.85
CA LEU A 109 2.42 8.34 8.20
C LEU A 109 1.39 7.67 9.11
N VAL A 110 1.73 7.44 10.39
CA VAL A 110 0.79 6.92 11.40
C VAL A 110 -0.46 7.79 11.48
N THR A 111 -0.29 9.12 11.53
CA THR A 111 -1.40 10.08 11.51
C THR A 111 -2.22 9.96 10.24
N ALA A 112 -1.57 9.82 9.08
CA ALA A 112 -2.25 9.68 7.80
C ALA A 112 -3.05 8.38 7.71
N ILE A 113 -2.52 7.25 8.20
CA ILE A 113 -3.24 5.97 8.29
C ILE A 113 -4.52 6.15 9.10
N GLY A 114 -4.42 6.74 10.30
CA GLY A 114 -5.57 6.97 11.19
C GLY A 114 -6.65 7.91 10.64
N ARG A 115 -6.34 8.71 9.60
CA ARG A 115 -7.36 9.51 8.88
C ARG A 115 -8.24 8.67 7.97
N TYR A 116 -7.73 7.56 7.45
CA TYR A 116 -8.44 6.75 6.45
C TYR A 116 -8.99 5.44 7.01
N LEU A 117 -8.35 4.85 8.01
CA LEU A 117 -8.73 3.53 8.51
C LEU A 117 -8.58 3.45 10.03
N VAL A 118 -9.62 2.95 10.70
CA VAL A 118 -9.51 2.51 12.10
C VAL A 118 -8.81 1.15 12.11
N THR A 119 -7.59 1.11 12.65
CA THR A 119 -6.72 -0.07 12.64
C THR A 119 -5.69 0.03 13.76
N ASP A 120 -5.16 -1.11 14.19
CA ASP A 120 -3.92 -1.14 14.95
C ASP A 120 -2.72 -0.96 14.01
N ILE A 121 -1.61 -0.44 14.54
CA ILE A 121 -0.37 -0.23 13.80
C ILE A 121 0.76 -0.91 14.58
N LEU A 122 1.50 -1.79 13.90
CA LEU A 122 2.71 -2.39 14.43
C LEU A 122 3.93 -1.76 13.75
N ILE A 123 4.71 -0.99 14.51
CA ILE A 123 6.00 -0.47 14.07
C ILE A 123 7.06 -1.53 14.37
N VAL A 124 7.77 -2.01 13.35
CA VAL A 124 8.86 -2.98 13.50
C VAL A 124 10.18 -2.26 13.27
N ASP A 125 10.87 -1.88 14.34
CA ASP A 125 12.10 -1.10 14.25
C ASP A 125 13.35 -1.98 14.25
N ASP A 126 14.19 -1.79 13.23
CA ASP A 126 15.44 -2.54 13.01
C ASP A 126 16.65 -1.93 13.74
N ASN A 127 16.44 -1.50 14.99
CA ASN A 127 17.43 -0.79 15.83
C ASN A 127 17.96 0.47 15.12
N SER A 128 17.04 1.38 14.81
CA SER A 128 17.33 2.61 14.06
C SER A 128 18.23 3.57 14.86
N PRO A 129 19.40 3.97 14.33
CA PRO A 129 20.31 4.89 15.01
C PRO A 129 19.85 6.36 15.00
N ASP A 130 18.85 6.72 14.20
CA ASP A 130 18.36 8.10 14.06
C ASP A 130 17.31 8.49 15.10
N GLY A 131 17.01 7.59 16.05
CA GLY A 131 15.96 7.78 17.05
C GLY A 131 14.55 7.44 16.55
N THR A 132 14.40 6.68 15.45
CA THR A 132 13.08 6.16 15.03
C THR A 132 12.44 5.29 16.11
N GLY A 133 13.22 4.41 16.75
CA GLY A 133 12.72 3.54 17.83
C GLY A 133 12.17 4.33 19.02
N ASP A 134 12.89 5.37 19.48
CA ASP A 134 12.44 6.23 20.58
C ASP A 134 11.12 6.95 20.24
N LEU A 135 10.96 7.39 18.98
CA LEU A 135 9.73 8.01 18.51
C LEU A 135 8.59 6.98 18.47
N ALA A 136 8.85 5.75 18.04
CA ALA A 136 7.87 4.67 18.04
C ALA A 136 7.36 4.38 19.46
N ASP A 137 8.24 4.35 20.46
CA ASP A 137 7.88 4.15 21.86
C ASP A 137 7.02 5.29 22.42
N GLN A 138 7.34 6.53 22.06
CA GLN A 138 6.53 7.70 22.41
C GLN A 138 5.12 7.61 21.82
N LEU A 139 5.01 7.24 20.53
CA LEU A 139 3.73 7.04 19.87
C LEU A 139 2.91 5.92 20.51
N SER A 140 3.52 4.77 20.80
CA SER A 140 2.85 3.64 21.46
C SER A 140 2.37 3.99 22.87
N THR A 141 3.11 4.82 23.61
CA THR A 141 2.69 5.31 24.92
C THR A 141 1.48 6.26 24.82
N GLY A 142 1.44 7.10 23.79
CA GLY A 142 0.35 8.06 23.57
C GLY A 142 -0.92 7.46 22.96
N TYR A 143 -0.79 6.35 22.24
CA TYR A 143 -1.86 5.78 21.42
C TYR A 143 -1.94 4.24 21.61
N PRO A 144 -2.96 3.71 22.32
CA PRO A 144 -3.06 2.28 22.63
C PRO A 144 -3.16 1.31 21.44
N HIS A 145 -3.54 1.81 20.26
CA HIS A 145 -3.62 1.04 19.02
C HIS A 145 -2.27 0.98 18.27
N ILE A 146 -1.25 1.66 18.79
CA ILE A 146 0.11 1.63 18.24
C ILE A 146 0.98 0.72 19.10
N HIS A 147 1.64 -0.23 18.44
CA HIS A 147 2.52 -1.21 19.05
C HIS A 147 3.92 -1.09 18.44
N VAL A 148 4.94 -1.45 19.22
CA VAL A 148 6.34 -1.46 18.75
C VAL A 148 6.96 -2.83 18.96
N LEU A 149 7.65 -3.30 17.93
CA LEU A 149 8.51 -4.47 17.98
C LEU A 149 9.95 -4.05 17.65
N HIS A 150 10.76 -3.91 18.69
CA HIS A 150 12.20 -3.65 18.54
C HIS A 150 12.95 -4.93 18.19
N ARG A 151 13.67 -4.91 17.07
CA ARG A 151 14.60 -5.96 16.67
C ARG A 151 16.02 -5.54 17.03
N SER A 152 16.87 -6.49 17.36
CA SER A 152 18.21 -6.20 17.91
C SER A 152 19.18 -5.57 16.89
N LYS A 153 18.96 -5.79 15.61
CA LYS A 153 19.79 -5.27 14.51
C LYS A 153 19.02 -5.26 13.20
N LYS A 154 19.51 -4.49 12.24
CA LYS A 154 19.03 -4.50 10.85
C LYS A 154 19.40 -5.78 10.12
N GLU A 155 18.43 -6.64 9.85
CA GLU A 155 18.62 -7.88 9.08
C GLU A 155 17.94 -7.83 7.70
N GLY A 156 17.27 -6.73 7.37
CA GLY A 156 16.63 -6.50 6.09
C GLY A 156 15.10 -6.55 6.15
N LEU A 157 14.48 -6.15 5.04
CA LEU A 157 13.03 -5.91 4.93
C LEU A 157 12.20 -7.19 5.14
N GLY A 158 12.56 -8.29 4.46
CA GLY A 158 11.85 -9.56 4.60
C GLY A 158 11.81 -10.08 6.05
N PRO A 159 12.95 -10.20 6.75
CA PRO A 159 12.97 -10.55 8.17
C PRO A 159 12.13 -9.63 9.08
N ALA A 160 12.06 -8.32 8.78
CA ALA A 160 11.23 -7.39 9.55
C ALA A 160 9.74 -7.69 9.38
N TYR A 161 9.28 -7.88 8.14
CA TYR A 161 7.89 -8.28 7.88
C TYR A 161 7.57 -9.66 8.45
N ILE A 162 8.46 -10.65 8.34
CA ILE A 162 8.25 -11.98 8.94
C ILE A 162 8.08 -11.86 10.46
N ALA A 163 8.91 -11.05 11.14
CA ALA A 163 8.77 -10.82 12.57
C ALA A 163 7.43 -10.12 12.91
N GLY A 164 7.04 -9.12 12.11
CA GLY A 164 5.75 -8.44 12.25
C GLY A 164 4.55 -9.37 12.05
N PHE A 165 4.58 -10.23 11.02
CA PHE A 165 3.54 -11.23 10.77
C PHE A 165 3.47 -12.25 11.91
N GLN A 166 4.60 -12.73 12.41
CA GLN A 166 4.63 -13.64 13.55
C GLN A 166 4.05 -12.98 14.82
N TRP A 167 4.35 -11.71 15.06
CA TRP A 167 3.77 -10.94 16.17
C TRP A 167 2.25 -10.77 16.01
N ALA A 168 1.78 -10.49 14.78
CA ALA A 168 0.36 -10.32 14.48
C ALA A 168 -0.42 -11.63 14.63
N LEU A 169 0.16 -12.76 14.21
CA LEU A 169 -0.44 -14.09 14.37
C LEU A 169 -0.58 -14.53 15.85
N GLN A 170 0.12 -13.89 16.79
CA GLN A 170 -0.07 -14.13 18.23
C GLN A 170 -1.27 -13.36 18.83
N ARG A 171 -1.95 -12.54 18.03
CA ARG A 171 -3.05 -11.66 18.43
C ARG A 171 -4.28 -11.90 17.55
N PRO A 172 -5.49 -11.47 17.94
CA PRO A 172 -6.72 -11.78 17.21
C PRO A 172 -6.94 -10.87 16.00
N TYR A 173 -5.93 -10.67 15.14
CA TYR A 173 -6.11 -9.93 13.88
C TYR A 173 -6.60 -10.84 12.77
N ASP A 174 -7.62 -10.39 12.05
CA ASP A 174 -8.22 -11.04 10.88
C ASP A 174 -7.52 -10.66 9.58
N ARG A 175 -6.97 -9.44 9.53
CA ARG A 175 -6.28 -8.86 8.37
C ARG A 175 -4.94 -8.27 8.80
N ILE A 176 -3.89 -8.65 8.08
CA ILE A 176 -2.54 -8.16 8.31
C ILE A 176 -2.12 -7.42 7.04
N ILE A 177 -1.92 -6.12 7.15
CA ILE A 177 -1.50 -5.26 6.05
C ILE A 177 0.00 -5.02 6.15
N GLU A 178 0.71 -5.18 5.05
CA GLU A 178 2.10 -4.82 4.90
C GLU A 178 2.17 -3.49 4.13
N MET A 179 2.93 -2.53 4.65
CA MET A 179 3.06 -1.18 4.10
C MET A 179 4.41 -0.55 4.50
N ASP A 180 5.13 0.01 3.53
CA ASP A 180 6.40 0.70 3.78
C ASP A 180 6.21 2.07 4.46
N CYS A 181 7.14 2.44 5.36
CA CYS A 181 7.06 3.67 6.15
C CYS A 181 7.62 4.94 5.47
N ASP A 182 7.36 5.13 4.17
CA ASP A 182 8.03 6.16 3.35
C ASP A 182 7.12 6.95 2.39
N PHE A 183 5.80 6.80 2.53
CA PHE A 183 4.76 7.39 1.67
C PHE A 183 4.79 6.95 0.19
N SER A 184 5.58 5.94 -0.19
CA SER A 184 5.50 5.35 -1.54
C SER A 184 4.16 4.64 -1.77
N HIS A 185 3.51 4.24 -0.67
CA HIS A 185 2.17 3.68 -0.63
C HIS A 185 1.21 4.69 -0.01
N ALA A 186 0.09 4.91 -0.70
CA ALA A 186 -0.93 5.87 -0.31
C ALA A 186 -1.81 5.34 0.84
N PRO A 187 -1.90 6.04 1.98
CA PRO A 187 -2.80 5.64 3.07
C PRO A 187 -4.29 5.59 2.67
N TRP A 188 -4.71 6.39 1.68
CA TRP A 188 -6.11 6.38 1.20
C TRP A 188 -6.50 5.10 0.46
N ASP A 189 -5.54 4.29 0.02
CA ASP A 189 -5.82 3.01 -0.61
C ASP A 189 -6.02 1.88 0.42
N LEU A 190 -5.74 2.10 1.72
CA LEU A 190 -5.91 1.09 2.78
C LEU A 190 -7.34 0.54 2.89
N PRO A 191 -8.41 1.36 2.90
CA PRO A 191 -9.78 0.83 2.95
C PRO A 191 -10.12 -0.05 1.74
N ARG A 192 -9.59 0.27 0.55
CA ARG A 192 -9.77 -0.56 -0.66
C ARG A 192 -9.08 -1.92 -0.52
N LEU A 193 -7.87 -1.96 0.06
CA LEU A 193 -7.18 -3.22 0.37
C LEU A 193 -8.04 -4.11 1.30
N VAL A 194 -8.58 -3.52 2.37
CA VAL A 194 -9.41 -4.24 3.34
C VAL A 194 -10.69 -4.73 2.68
N HIS A 195 -11.43 -3.88 1.97
CA HIS A 195 -12.65 -4.28 1.25
C HIS A 195 -12.39 -5.45 0.29
N ARG A 196 -11.32 -5.37 -0.51
CA ARG A 196 -10.98 -6.45 -1.47
C ARG A 196 -10.61 -7.76 -0.78
N SER A 197 -10.13 -7.70 0.46
CA SER A 197 -9.80 -8.88 1.27
C SER A 197 -11.04 -9.66 1.73
N HIS A 198 -12.26 -9.13 1.55
CA HIS A 198 -13.51 -9.88 1.77
C HIS A 198 -13.73 -10.98 0.75
N THR A 199 -13.08 -10.92 -0.41
CA THR A 199 -13.21 -11.92 -1.49
C THR A 199 -11.89 -12.58 -1.89
N ALA A 200 -10.76 -12.17 -1.29
CA ALA A 200 -9.43 -12.69 -1.61
C ALA A 200 -8.61 -12.94 -0.34
N ASP A 201 -7.75 -13.95 -0.39
CA ASP A 201 -6.87 -14.33 0.72
C ASP A 201 -5.59 -13.50 0.74
N LEU A 202 -5.12 -13.09 -0.44
CA LEU A 202 -4.05 -12.11 -0.63
C LEU A 202 -4.51 -11.02 -1.59
N VAL A 203 -4.44 -9.78 -1.14
CA VAL A 203 -4.67 -8.59 -1.95
C VAL A 203 -3.35 -7.86 -2.15
N ILE A 204 -3.00 -7.54 -3.39
CA ILE A 204 -1.77 -6.82 -3.76
C ILE A 204 -2.14 -5.47 -4.36
N GLY A 205 -1.65 -4.39 -3.77
CA GLY A 205 -1.56 -3.08 -4.42
C GLY A 205 -0.58 -3.16 -5.59
N SER A 206 -1.11 -3.15 -6.81
CA SER A 206 -0.38 -3.45 -8.03
C SER A 206 -0.18 -2.21 -8.90
N ARG A 207 1.08 -2.00 -9.30
CA ARG A 207 1.49 -0.95 -10.23
C ARG A 207 1.22 -1.31 -11.70
N TYR A 208 0.88 -2.57 -11.97
CA TYR A 208 0.90 -3.14 -13.33
C TYR A 208 -0.44 -3.72 -13.80
N VAL A 209 -1.49 -3.61 -12.99
CA VAL A 209 -2.88 -3.78 -13.45
C VAL A 209 -3.41 -2.49 -14.11
N PRO A 210 -4.47 -2.55 -14.94
CA PRO A 210 -5.12 -1.36 -15.48
C PRO A 210 -5.46 -0.35 -14.36
N GLY A 211 -5.15 0.93 -14.57
CA GLY A 211 -5.27 1.98 -13.54
C GLY A 211 -4.04 2.15 -12.63
N GLY A 212 -3.22 1.11 -12.50
CA GLY A 212 -2.00 1.14 -11.70
C GLY A 212 -0.87 1.92 -12.40
N GLY A 213 0.09 2.41 -11.61
CA GLY A 213 1.21 3.13 -12.17
C GLY A 213 2.33 3.45 -11.19
N THR A 214 3.38 4.05 -11.73
CA THR A 214 4.51 4.59 -10.98
C THR A 214 4.68 6.07 -11.30
N GLU A 215 4.86 6.90 -10.29
CA GLU A 215 5.10 8.33 -10.43
C GLU A 215 6.58 8.63 -10.19
N ASN A 216 7.12 9.61 -10.92
CA ASN A 216 8.52 10.06 -10.83
C ASN A 216 9.60 9.01 -11.18
N TRP A 217 9.22 7.85 -11.72
CA TRP A 217 10.17 6.85 -12.19
C TRP A 217 10.67 7.17 -13.60
N ASN A 218 11.99 7.09 -13.79
CA ASN A 218 12.55 7.13 -15.14
C ASN A 218 12.13 5.88 -15.96
N ALA A 219 12.06 6.04 -17.29
CA ALA A 219 11.59 4.99 -18.20
C ALA A 219 12.39 3.69 -18.07
N ARG A 220 13.70 3.77 -17.82
CA ARG A 220 14.58 2.61 -17.64
C ARG A 220 14.20 1.80 -16.41
N ARG A 221 14.01 2.43 -15.26
CA ARG A 221 13.60 1.77 -14.01
C ARG A 221 12.23 1.12 -14.16
N ARG A 222 11.28 1.83 -14.78
CA ARG A 222 9.96 1.29 -15.09
C ARG A 222 10.04 0.05 -15.97
N LEU A 223 10.84 0.09 -17.05
CA LEU A 223 11.03 -1.04 -17.95
C LEU A 223 11.67 -2.25 -17.24
N VAL A 224 12.75 -2.03 -16.48
CA VAL A 224 13.42 -3.10 -15.73
C VAL A 224 12.47 -3.77 -14.75
N SER A 225 11.67 -2.99 -14.02
CA SER A 225 10.70 -3.53 -13.06
C SER A 225 9.56 -4.29 -13.76
N GLN A 226 9.02 -3.76 -14.86
CA GLN A 226 8.00 -4.45 -15.65
C GLN A 226 8.51 -5.77 -16.23
N CYS A 227 9.72 -5.78 -16.80
CA CYS A 227 10.34 -6.99 -17.32
C CYS A 227 10.62 -8.01 -16.22
N GLY A 228 11.10 -7.56 -15.05
CA GLY A 228 11.33 -8.43 -13.89
C GLY A 228 10.04 -9.10 -13.42
N ASN A 229 8.96 -8.34 -13.24
CA ASN A 229 7.67 -8.91 -12.83
C ASN A 229 7.11 -9.87 -13.89
N ARG A 230 7.19 -9.52 -15.18
CA ARG A 230 6.75 -10.41 -16.27
C ARG A 230 7.57 -11.70 -16.36
N TYR A 231 8.88 -11.62 -16.10
CA TYR A 231 9.75 -12.79 -16.00
C TYR A 231 9.27 -13.72 -14.88
N VAL A 232 8.99 -13.18 -13.69
CA VAL A 232 8.48 -13.97 -12.56
C VAL A 232 7.13 -14.61 -12.89
N SER A 233 6.17 -13.85 -13.44
CA SER A 233 4.85 -14.38 -13.82
C SER A 233 4.96 -15.55 -14.80
N LEU A 234 5.84 -15.44 -15.80
CA LEU A 234 6.06 -16.48 -16.80
C LEU A 234 6.69 -17.74 -16.17
N PHE A 235 7.72 -17.58 -15.34
CA PHE A 235 8.43 -18.69 -14.74
C PHE A 235 7.60 -19.44 -13.69
N LEU A 236 6.81 -18.71 -12.90
CA LEU A 236 5.97 -19.27 -11.84
C LEU A 236 4.55 -19.66 -12.31
N GLY A 237 4.22 -19.39 -13.58
CA GLY A 237 2.96 -19.80 -14.19
C GLY A 237 1.72 -19.17 -13.54
N SER A 238 1.80 -17.91 -13.11
CA SER A 238 0.71 -17.21 -12.42
C SER A 238 0.34 -15.88 -13.09
N ILE A 239 -0.92 -15.47 -12.91
CA ILE A 239 -1.50 -14.26 -13.51
C ILE A 239 -1.16 -12.97 -12.76
N ILE A 240 -0.49 -13.07 -11.59
CA ILE A 240 -0.04 -11.91 -10.80
C ILE A 240 0.85 -11.03 -11.68
N ARG A 241 0.58 -9.72 -11.72
CA ARG A 241 1.34 -8.74 -12.49
C ARG A 241 2.36 -7.99 -11.65
N ASP A 242 2.14 -7.84 -10.35
CA ASP A 242 3.07 -7.17 -9.43
C ASP A 242 3.52 -8.06 -8.27
N TRP A 243 4.54 -8.86 -8.53
CA TRP A 243 5.15 -9.77 -7.57
C TRP A 243 6.02 -9.09 -6.50
N THR A 244 6.38 -7.83 -6.74
CA THR A 244 7.39 -7.11 -5.95
C THR A 244 6.80 -5.97 -5.12
N GLY A 245 5.52 -5.65 -5.32
CA GLY A 245 4.81 -4.64 -4.52
C GLY A 245 4.70 -5.05 -3.06
N GLY A 246 5.11 -4.16 -2.16
CA GLY A 246 5.07 -4.34 -0.69
C GLY A 246 3.88 -3.66 -0.03
N PHE A 247 2.79 -3.46 -0.77
CA PHE A 247 1.52 -3.00 -0.21
C PHE A 247 0.48 -4.08 -0.37
N ARG A 248 0.28 -4.85 0.68
CA ARG A 248 -0.45 -6.12 0.62
C ARG A 248 -1.35 -6.28 1.82
N CYS A 249 -2.52 -6.87 1.63
CA CYS A 249 -3.38 -7.32 2.72
C CYS A 249 -3.47 -8.85 2.67
N TYR A 250 -3.09 -9.49 3.76
CA TYR A 250 -3.20 -10.92 3.94
C TYR A 250 -4.37 -11.21 4.89
N ARG A 251 -5.19 -12.21 4.53
CA ARG A 251 -6.03 -12.87 5.52
C ARG A 251 -5.16 -13.66 6.49
N ARG A 252 -5.55 -13.64 7.76
CA ARG A 252 -4.88 -14.37 8.83
C ARG A 252 -4.61 -15.84 8.45
N GLY A 253 -5.64 -16.57 8.03
CA GLY A 253 -5.53 -18.01 7.71
C GLY A 253 -4.45 -18.32 6.68
N LEU A 254 -4.29 -17.45 5.68
CA LEU A 254 -3.22 -17.60 4.68
C LEU A 254 -1.82 -17.51 5.31
N LEU A 255 -1.59 -16.54 6.21
CA LEU A 255 -0.30 -16.39 6.89
C LEU A 255 -0.02 -17.54 7.88
N GLU A 256 -1.05 -18.14 8.48
CA GLU A 256 -0.90 -19.28 9.39
C GLU A 256 -0.41 -20.53 8.64
N GLU A 257 -0.86 -20.73 7.40
CA GLU A 257 -0.46 -21.84 6.53
C GLU A 257 0.91 -21.62 5.87
N MET A 258 1.28 -20.36 5.63
CA MET A 258 2.62 -20.01 5.16
C MET A 258 3.62 -20.35 6.24
N ALA A 259 4.48 -21.35 6.04
CA ALA A 259 5.56 -21.67 6.97
C ALA A 259 6.62 -20.52 7.01
N LEU A 260 6.29 -19.37 7.60
CA LEU A 260 7.02 -18.10 7.51
C LEU A 260 8.50 -18.22 7.93
N SER A 261 8.79 -19.11 8.89
CA SER A 261 10.14 -19.38 9.37
C SER A 261 11.06 -20.04 8.32
N THR A 262 10.51 -20.56 7.23
CA THR A 262 11.27 -21.22 6.16
C THR A 262 11.50 -20.30 4.96
N VAL A 263 11.07 -19.03 5.01
CA VAL A 263 11.33 -18.06 3.93
C VAL A 263 12.83 -17.80 3.82
N GLN A 264 13.37 -17.94 2.61
CA GLN A 264 14.82 -17.88 2.37
C GLN A 264 15.24 -16.67 1.55
N ALA A 265 14.36 -16.19 0.68
CA ALA A 265 14.63 -15.05 -0.19
C ALA A 265 14.88 -13.79 0.64
N LYS A 266 15.84 -12.97 0.19
CA LYS A 266 16.21 -11.72 0.83
C LYS A 266 15.77 -10.55 -0.05
N GLY A 267 16.10 -9.34 0.40
CA GLY A 267 15.82 -8.12 -0.34
C GLY A 267 14.32 -7.95 -0.61
N TYR A 268 13.95 -7.65 -1.85
CA TYR A 268 12.57 -7.59 -2.30
C TYR A 268 12.05 -8.94 -2.83
N ILE A 269 12.90 -9.95 -2.98
CA ILE A 269 12.51 -11.26 -3.52
C ILE A 269 11.69 -12.08 -2.52
N PHE A 270 11.76 -11.76 -1.22
CA PHE A 270 10.84 -12.35 -0.24
C PHE A 270 9.36 -12.08 -0.60
N GLN A 271 9.04 -10.93 -1.22
CA GLN A 271 7.69 -10.64 -1.72
C GLN A 271 7.25 -11.63 -2.78
N VAL A 272 8.17 -11.97 -3.68
CA VAL A 272 7.95 -12.97 -4.72
C VAL A 272 7.73 -14.34 -4.08
N GLU A 273 8.55 -14.70 -3.08
CA GLU A 273 8.44 -15.97 -2.38
C GLU A 273 7.10 -16.09 -1.62
N LEU A 274 6.66 -15.04 -0.93
CA LEU A 274 5.38 -15.05 -0.20
C LEU A 274 4.19 -15.14 -1.17
N ALA A 275 4.19 -14.39 -2.27
CA ALA A 275 3.15 -14.48 -3.29
C ALA A 275 3.15 -15.87 -3.97
N TRP A 276 4.32 -16.44 -4.23
CA TRP A 276 4.45 -17.80 -4.76
C TRP A 276 3.86 -18.82 -3.77
N ARG A 277 4.21 -18.74 -2.47
CA ARG A 277 3.65 -19.61 -1.44
C ARG A 277 2.12 -19.49 -1.37
N ALA A 278 1.56 -18.29 -1.50
CA ALA A 278 0.12 -18.09 -1.55
C ALA A 278 -0.52 -18.87 -2.71
N VAL A 279 0.03 -18.71 -3.93
CA VAL A 279 -0.44 -19.44 -5.12
C VAL A 279 -0.33 -20.95 -4.92
N GLN A 280 0.74 -21.44 -4.30
CA GLN A 280 0.93 -22.87 -4.04
C GLN A 280 0.02 -23.45 -2.94
N LEU A 281 -0.48 -22.60 -2.05
CA LEU A 281 -1.51 -22.94 -1.08
C LEU A 281 -2.91 -22.92 -1.70
N GLY A 282 -3.06 -22.51 -2.97
CA GLY A 282 -4.36 -22.39 -3.63
C GLY A 282 -5.13 -21.13 -3.21
N ALA A 283 -4.44 -20.14 -2.63
CA ALA A 283 -5.03 -18.90 -2.17
C ALA A 283 -5.65 -18.10 -3.32
N THR A 284 -6.78 -17.45 -3.06
CA THR A 284 -7.35 -16.47 -3.99
C THR A 284 -6.53 -15.19 -3.92
N VAL A 285 -5.81 -14.87 -5.00
CA VAL A 285 -4.99 -13.66 -5.09
C VAL A 285 -5.69 -12.61 -5.96
N SER A 286 -5.86 -11.40 -5.44
CA SER A 286 -6.37 -10.25 -6.18
C SER A 286 -5.34 -9.13 -6.25
N GLU A 287 -5.34 -8.40 -7.35
CA GLU A 287 -4.57 -7.18 -7.53
C GLU A 287 -5.52 -5.98 -7.62
N LEU A 288 -5.20 -4.88 -6.94
CA LEU A 288 -5.89 -3.59 -7.08
C LEU A 288 -4.94 -2.52 -7.59
N PRO A 289 -5.38 -1.62 -8.48
CA PRO A 289 -4.53 -0.55 -8.99
C PRO A 289 -4.14 0.44 -7.89
N ILE A 290 -2.85 0.65 -7.75
CA ILE A 290 -2.26 1.72 -6.94
C ILE A 290 -1.31 2.58 -7.78
N ARG A 291 -1.07 3.80 -7.32
CA ARG A 291 -0.01 4.67 -7.82
C ARG A 291 1.12 4.68 -6.82
N PHE A 292 2.28 4.20 -7.25
CA PHE A 292 3.48 4.13 -6.44
C PHE A 292 4.37 5.32 -6.74
N SER A 293 4.63 6.14 -5.73
CA SER A 293 5.56 7.28 -5.85
C SER A 293 6.92 6.87 -5.32
N ASP A 294 7.99 7.45 -5.85
CA ASP A 294 9.28 7.35 -5.16
C ASP A 294 9.21 8.03 -3.79
N ARG A 295 9.97 7.49 -2.83
CA ARG A 295 10.13 8.06 -1.49
C ARG A 295 10.34 9.57 -1.60
N VAL A 296 9.59 10.33 -0.81
CA VAL A 296 9.78 11.79 -0.71
C VAL A 296 11.16 12.11 -0.13
N LEU A 297 11.70 11.22 0.72
CA LEU A 297 13.01 11.33 1.36
C LEU A 297 13.80 10.00 1.28
N GLY A 298 15.07 10.05 0.83
CA GLY A 298 16.01 8.92 0.85
C GLY A 298 16.39 8.34 -0.53
N GLN A 299 17.48 7.55 -0.58
CA GLN A 299 17.96 6.93 -1.83
C GLN A 299 17.29 5.57 -2.11
N SER A 300 16.97 5.32 -3.39
CA SER A 300 16.34 4.07 -3.86
C SER A 300 17.24 2.85 -3.66
N LYS A 301 16.68 1.76 -3.11
CA LYS A 301 17.38 0.52 -2.73
C LYS A 301 17.41 -0.55 -3.83
N LEU A 302 16.82 -0.33 -5.01
CA LEU A 302 16.75 -1.35 -6.07
C LEU A 302 18.09 -1.45 -6.82
N GLY A 303 19.04 -2.15 -6.22
CA GLY A 303 20.37 -2.38 -6.77
C GLY A 303 20.44 -3.58 -7.73
N TRP A 304 21.52 -3.65 -8.52
CA TRP A 304 21.84 -4.81 -9.37
C TRP A 304 21.85 -6.15 -8.61
N SER A 305 22.21 -6.13 -7.32
CA SER A 305 22.18 -7.31 -6.45
C SER A 305 20.79 -7.93 -6.34
N SER A 306 19.72 -7.11 -6.23
CA SER A 306 18.34 -7.60 -6.16
C SER A 306 17.89 -8.23 -7.46
N ILE A 307 18.38 -7.74 -8.61
CA ILE A 307 18.09 -8.33 -9.92
C ILE A 307 18.73 -9.71 -10.04
N ILE A 308 20.01 -9.84 -9.68
CA ILE A 308 20.73 -11.11 -9.70
C ILE A 308 20.08 -12.13 -8.76
N GLU A 309 19.71 -11.70 -7.56
CA GLU A 309 19.00 -12.55 -6.60
C GLU A 309 17.67 -13.07 -7.19
N GLY A 310 16.87 -12.20 -7.81
CA GLY A 310 15.62 -12.60 -8.46
C GLY A 310 15.83 -13.62 -9.58
N LEU A 311 16.85 -13.42 -10.43
CA LEU A 311 17.19 -14.35 -11.51
C LEU A 311 17.64 -15.72 -11.01
N MET A 312 18.20 -15.81 -9.79
CA MET A 312 18.67 -17.08 -9.21
C MET A 312 17.60 -17.78 -8.35
N GLU A 313 16.86 -17.04 -7.54
CA GLU A 313 15.90 -17.64 -6.60
C GLU A 313 14.59 -18.06 -7.29
N VAL A 314 14.12 -17.32 -8.29
CA VAL A 314 12.85 -17.64 -8.98
C VAL A 314 12.87 -19.02 -9.64
N PRO A 315 13.91 -19.42 -10.41
CA PRO A 315 13.98 -20.79 -10.92
C PRO A 315 14.03 -21.85 -9.82
N LYS A 316 14.71 -21.58 -8.69
CA LYS A 316 14.75 -22.53 -7.56
C LYS A 316 13.37 -22.76 -6.98
N MET A 317 12.49 -21.74 -6.95
CA MET A 317 11.11 -21.89 -6.48
C MET A 317 10.32 -22.89 -7.33
N CYS A 318 10.54 -22.96 -8.65
CA CYS A 318 9.88 -23.95 -9.52
C CYS A 318 10.22 -25.40 -9.16
N PHE A 319 11.41 -25.64 -8.59
CA PHE A 319 11.86 -26.99 -8.20
C PHE A 319 11.66 -27.28 -6.71
N ARG A 320 11.22 -26.30 -5.92
CA ARG A 320 10.93 -26.46 -4.50
C ARG A 320 9.47 -26.86 -4.32
N ARG A 321 9.22 -27.84 -3.43
CA ARG A 321 7.87 -28.04 -2.92
C ARG A 321 7.60 -26.99 -1.83
N PRO A 322 6.38 -26.43 -1.77
CA PRO A 322 6.05 -25.45 -0.74
C PRO A 322 6.11 -26.13 0.63
N ALA A 323 6.80 -25.51 1.58
CA ALA A 323 6.68 -25.93 2.97
C ALA A 323 5.31 -25.49 3.49
N ARG A 324 4.47 -26.47 3.85
CA ARG A 324 3.25 -26.25 4.63
C ARG A 324 3.58 -26.46 6.11
N ARG A 325 2.92 -25.70 6.98
CA ARG A 325 2.95 -25.99 8.41
C ARG A 325 2.16 -27.25 8.73
#